data_AF-A0A0S9RU52-F1
#
_entry.id   AF-A0A0S9RU52-F1
#
_cell.length_a   1.000
_cell.length_b   1.000
_cell.length_c   1.000
_cell.angle_alpha   90.00
_cell.angle_beta   90.00
_cell.angle_gamma   90.00
#
_symmetry.space_group_name_H-M   'P 1'
#
loop_
_entity.id
_entity.type
_entity.pdbx_description
1 polymer ?
#
loop_
_entity_poly.entity_id
_entity_poly.type
_entity_poly.pdbx_seq_one_letter_code
_entity_poly.pdbx_strand_id
1 'polypeptide(L)'
;MTRSLTALVVVGALTGHASAQDASPPERPPGPPPTAAEAKAEQQKNSAAKLAGLLAFVVASCPDVRPNTERFKAVVSGLGVAYDDLASGELRIRAQAYTEVYSKDIAANCARATENFGPKGRTIPDLIVKR
;
A
#
# COMPACT_ATOMS: atom_id res chain seq x y z
N MET A 1 32.26 -22.24 -59.27
CA MET A 1 33.55 -22.97 -59.35
C MET A 1 34.10 -23.10 -57.94
N THR A 2 34.55 -24.32 -57.60
CA THR A 2 35.48 -24.71 -56.51
C THR A 2 35.11 -24.30 -55.07
N ARG A 3 34.59 -25.18 -54.21
CA ARG A 3 35.12 -26.43 -53.60
C ARG A 3 36.00 -26.21 -52.36
N SER A 4 35.59 -26.96 -51.34
CA SER A 4 36.38 -27.60 -50.27
C SER A 4 36.61 -26.77 -49.00
N LEU A 5 36.00 -27.11 -47.86
CA LEU A 5 36.07 -28.33 -47.01
C LEU A 5 37.22 -28.25 -46.00
N THR A 6 36.87 -28.46 -44.72
CA THR A 6 37.51 -29.32 -43.68
C THR A 6 37.18 -28.69 -42.32
N ALA A 7 36.07 -29.03 -41.65
CA ALA A 7 35.83 -30.22 -40.84
C ALA A 7 36.85 -30.42 -39.69
N LEU A 8 36.43 -30.15 -38.46
CA LEU A 8 36.93 -30.86 -37.29
C LEU A 8 35.80 -31.02 -36.26
N VAL A 9 35.81 -32.19 -35.64
CA VAL A 9 34.67 -32.97 -35.17
C VAL A 9 34.93 -33.29 -33.69
N VAL A 10 33.88 -33.09 -32.87
CA VAL A 10 33.47 -33.88 -31.69
C VAL A 10 34.22 -33.68 -30.36
N VAL A 11 33.44 -33.40 -29.31
CA VAL A 11 33.18 -34.19 -28.09
C VAL A 11 32.76 -33.22 -26.98
N GLY A 12 31.62 -33.45 -26.33
CA GLY A 12 31.35 -32.74 -25.08
C GLY A 12 29.95 -32.89 -24.49
N ALA A 13 29.68 -34.07 -23.94
CA ALA A 13 28.78 -34.33 -22.81
C ALA A 13 27.35 -33.74 -22.82
N LEU A 14 26.39 -34.66 -22.92
CA LEU A 14 25.01 -34.52 -22.44
C LEU A 14 24.99 -34.19 -20.94
N THR A 15 24.98 -32.90 -20.58
CA THR A 15 24.55 -32.47 -19.24
C THR A 15 23.05 -32.20 -19.29
N GLY A 16 22.27 -33.20 -18.88
CA GLY A 16 20.85 -33.05 -18.63
C GLY A 16 20.63 -31.90 -17.66
N HIS A 17 19.88 -30.88 -18.09
CA HIS A 17 19.31 -29.91 -17.18
C HIS A 17 18.23 -30.62 -16.37
N ALA A 18 18.62 -31.08 -15.17
CA ALA A 18 17.67 -31.37 -14.12
C ALA A 18 17.01 -30.04 -13.75
N SER A 19 15.83 -29.79 -14.30
CA SER A 19 14.96 -28.72 -13.84
C SER A 19 14.66 -28.97 -12.36
N ALA A 20 15.28 -28.19 -11.50
CA ALA A 20 14.85 -28.01 -10.13
C ALA A 20 13.37 -27.60 -10.19
N GLN A 21 12.50 -28.51 -9.77
CA GLN A 21 11.11 -28.20 -9.52
C GLN A 21 11.12 -27.20 -8.37
N ASP A 22 10.83 -25.94 -8.71
CA ASP A 22 10.37 -24.94 -7.75
C ASP A 22 9.13 -25.56 -7.10
N ALA A 23 9.31 -26.14 -5.91
CA ALA A 23 8.24 -26.68 -5.13
C ALA A 23 7.41 -25.48 -4.67
N SER A 24 6.42 -25.12 -5.48
CA SER A 24 5.34 -24.22 -5.09
C SER A 24 4.91 -24.60 -3.67
N PRO A 25 4.87 -23.65 -2.72
CA PRO A 25 4.31 -23.90 -1.40
C PRO A 25 2.93 -24.56 -1.58
N PRO A 26 2.56 -25.56 -0.77
CA PRO A 26 1.28 -26.25 -0.93
C PRO A 26 0.17 -25.19 -0.98
N GLU A 27 -0.50 -25.10 -2.14
CA GLU A 27 -1.69 -24.28 -2.31
C GLU A 27 -2.69 -24.75 -1.28
N ARG A 28 -2.84 -23.95 -0.22
CA ARG A 28 -3.91 -24.10 0.75
C ARG A 28 -5.20 -24.10 -0.08
N PRO A 29 -6.10 -25.09 0.06
CA PRO A 29 -7.32 -25.15 -0.74
C PRO A 29 -8.00 -23.78 -0.70
N PRO A 30 -8.43 -23.21 -1.84
CA PRO A 30 -9.09 -21.92 -1.83
C PRO A 30 -10.28 -22.02 -0.88
N GLY A 31 -10.22 -21.29 0.23
CA GLY A 31 -11.33 -21.17 1.15
C GLY A 31 -12.54 -20.56 0.44
N PRO A 32 -13.74 -20.67 1.03
CA PRO A 32 -14.89 -19.95 0.50
C PRO A 32 -14.57 -18.46 0.33
N PRO A 33 -15.08 -17.81 -0.73
CA PRO A 33 -14.84 -16.40 -0.95
C PRO A 33 -15.32 -15.58 0.25
N PRO A 34 -14.69 -14.42 0.53
CA PRO A 34 -15.09 -13.57 1.65
C PRO A 34 -16.55 -13.17 1.50
N THR A 35 -17.26 -13.16 2.62
CA THR A 35 -18.61 -12.63 2.69
C THR A 35 -18.62 -11.13 2.40
N ALA A 36 -19.78 -10.59 2.04
CA ALA A 36 -19.94 -9.14 1.83
C ALA A 36 -19.58 -8.33 3.09
N ALA A 37 -19.83 -8.88 4.29
CA ALA A 37 -19.48 -8.24 5.56
C ALA A 37 -17.96 -8.17 5.76
N GLU A 38 -17.24 -9.25 5.47
CA GLU A 38 -15.78 -9.29 5.57
C GLU A 38 -15.12 -8.37 4.54
N ALA A 39 -15.61 -8.34 3.31
CA ALA A 39 -15.13 -7.43 2.27
C ALA A 39 -15.33 -5.95 2.67
N LYS A 40 -16.48 -5.62 3.27
CA LYS A 40 -16.76 -4.27 3.78
C LYS A 40 -15.82 -3.91 4.94
N ALA A 41 -15.61 -4.81 5.89
CA ALA A 41 -14.71 -4.59 7.02
C ALA A 41 -13.27 -4.35 6.53
N GLU A 42 -12.83 -5.07 5.51
CA GLU A 42 -11.52 -4.90 4.90
C GLU A 42 -11.39 -3.54 4.18
N GLN A 43 -12.43 -3.11 3.47
CA GLN A 43 -12.48 -1.77 2.87
C GLN A 43 -12.41 -0.66 3.93
N GLN A 44 -13.07 -0.84 5.07
CA GLN A 44 -13.05 0.11 6.19
C GLN A 44 -11.65 0.19 6.81
N LYS A 45 -10.99 -0.95 7.05
CA LYS A 45 -9.59 -1.03 7.49
C LYS A 45 -8.66 -0.31 6.52
N ASN A 46 -8.82 -0.54 5.22
CA ASN A 46 -8.00 0.12 4.22
C ASN A 46 -8.24 1.65 4.19
N SER A 47 -9.49 2.08 4.38
CA SER A 47 -9.83 3.50 4.48
C SER A 47 -9.17 4.15 5.70
N ALA A 48 -9.18 3.47 6.85
CA ALA A 48 -8.50 3.93 8.06
C ALA A 48 -6.98 4.03 7.86
N ALA A 49 -6.34 3.02 7.26
CA ALA A 49 -4.92 3.03 6.94
C ALA A 49 -4.55 4.17 5.97
N LYS A 50 -5.39 4.41 4.95
CA LYS A 50 -5.19 5.51 3.99
C LYS A 50 -5.24 6.88 4.68
N LEU A 51 -6.20 7.09 5.58
CA LEU A 51 -6.28 8.31 6.38
C LEU A 51 -5.08 8.46 7.32
N ALA A 52 -4.65 7.38 7.98
CA ALA A 52 -3.46 7.39 8.83
C ALA A 52 -2.20 7.80 8.04
N GLY A 53 -2.01 7.22 6.86
CA GLY A 53 -0.89 7.58 5.99
C GLY A 53 -0.93 9.02 5.48
N LEU A 54 -2.12 9.52 5.15
CA LEU A 54 -2.31 10.93 4.80
C LEU A 54 -1.89 11.85 5.95
N LEU A 55 -2.33 11.55 7.17
CA LEU A 55 -2.02 12.40 8.32
C LEU A 55 -0.55 12.33 8.72
N ALA A 56 0.10 11.17 8.58
CA ALA A 56 1.54 11.05 8.75
C ALA A 56 2.30 11.93 7.73
N PHE A 57 1.88 11.89 6.46
CA PHE A 57 2.40 12.78 5.42
C PHE A 57 2.18 14.27 5.77
N VAL A 58 0.97 14.64 6.21
CA VAL A 58 0.65 16.02 6.59
C VAL A 58 1.57 16.53 7.71
N VAL A 59 1.78 15.71 8.75
CA VAL A 59 2.71 16.05 9.85
C VAL A 59 4.13 16.28 9.34
N ALA A 60 4.60 15.41 8.46
CA ALA A 60 5.98 15.42 7.99
C ALA A 60 6.26 16.50 6.93
N SER A 61 5.28 16.84 6.09
CA SER A 61 5.55 17.54 4.82
C SER A 61 4.69 18.80 4.59
N CYS A 62 3.62 19.03 5.34
CA CYS A 62 2.76 20.20 5.15
C CYS A 62 2.96 21.22 6.31
N PRO A 63 3.66 22.35 6.08
CA PRO A 63 4.06 23.25 7.17
C PRO A 63 2.89 24.03 7.80
N ASP A 64 1.86 24.35 7.01
CA ASP A 64 0.78 25.26 7.42
C ASP A 64 -0.38 24.57 8.15
N VAL A 65 -0.38 23.24 8.17
CA VAL A 65 -1.48 22.43 8.68
C VAL A 65 -0.97 21.34 9.62
N ARG A 66 -1.90 20.81 10.42
CA ARG A 66 -1.66 19.66 11.30
C ARG A 66 -2.94 18.81 11.41
N PRO A 67 -2.82 17.52 11.75
CA PRO A 67 -3.99 16.69 12.03
C PRO A 67 -4.81 17.23 13.21
N ASN A 68 -6.14 17.12 13.10
CA ASN A 68 -7.03 17.16 14.25
C ASN A 68 -7.16 15.73 14.80
N THR A 69 -6.36 15.41 15.82
CA THR A 69 -6.27 14.04 16.36
C THR A 69 -7.59 13.56 16.95
N GLU A 70 -8.37 14.43 17.61
CA GLU A 70 -9.66 14.06 18.16
C GLU A 70 -10.65 13.70 17.04
N ARG A 71 -10.70 14.53 16.00
CA ARG A 71 -11.53 14.25 14.82
C ARG A 71 -11.10 12.96 14.12
N PHE A 72 -9.80 12.72 13.99
CA PHE A 72 -9.27 11.50 13.39
C PHE A 72 -9.66 10.25 14.17
N LYS A 73 -9.53 10.26 15.51
CA LYS A 73 -9.96 9.15 16.37
C LYS A 73 -11.45 8.84 16.20
N ALA A 74 -12.30 9.86 16.14
CA ALA A 74 -13.73 9.68 15.92
C ALA A 74 -14.03 9.06 14.54
N VAL A 75 -13.36 9.51 13.48
CA VAL A 75 -13.53 8.99 12.12
C VAL A 75 -13.11 7.52 12.03
N VAL A 76 -11.94 7.17 12.56
CA VAL A 76 -11.42 5.78 12.53
C VAL A 76 -12.30 4.85 13.35
N SER A 77 -12.79 5.31 14.51
CA SER A 77 -13.75 4.55 15.33
C SER A 77 -15.07 4.33 14.59
N GLY A 78 -15.54 5.32 13.83
CA GLY A 78 -16.72 5.19 12.96
C GLY A 78 -16.54 4.19 11.81
N LEU A 79 -15.30 3.87 11.45
CA LEU A 79 -14.96 2.80 10.49
C LEU A 79 -14.87 1.41 11.17
N GLY A 80 -15.06 1.32 12.49
CA GLY A 80 -14.93 0.06 13.24
C GLY A 80 -13.48 -0.38 13.46
N VAL A 81 -12.53 0.56 13.39
CA VAL A 81 -11.10 0.31 13.61
C VAL A 81 -10.68 0.97 14.92
N ALA A 82 -9.90 0.29 15.76
CA ALA A 82 -9.34 0.92 16.95
C ALA A 82 -8.16 1.83 16.53
N TYR A 83 -8.06 3.00 17.13
CA TYR A 83 -6.98 3.94 16.79
C TYR A 83 -5.58 3.32 16.98
N ASP A 84 -5.40 2.55 18.06
CA ASP A 84 -4.12 1.93 18.39
C ASP A 84 -3.70 0.84 17.39
N ASP A 85 -4.65 0.25 16.65
CA ASP A 85 -4.36 -0.72 15.58
C ASP A 85 -3.62 -0.05 14.42
N LEU A 86 -3.77 1.27 14.22
CA LEU A 86 -3.05 2.01 13.18
C LEU A 86 -1.57 2.25 13.56
N ALA A 87 -1.23 2.17 14.84
CA ALA A 87 0.12 2.38 15.35
C ALA A 87 0.96 1.09 15.33
N SER A 88 0.38 -0.06 14.97
CA SER A 88 1.10 -1.34 14.96
C SER A 88 0.58 -2.29 13.87
N GLY A 89 1.19 -3.47 13.77
CA GLY A 89 0.73 -4.54 12.89
C GLY A 89 0.61 -4.16 11.41
N GLU A 90 -0.36 -4.79 10.75
CA GLU A 90 -0.56 -4.66 9.30
C GLU A 90 -1.07 -3.27 8.88
N LEU A 91 -1.97 -2.67 9.66
CA LEU A 91 -2.52 -1.36 9.32
C LEU A 91 -1.46 -0.26 9.36
N ARG A 92 -0.48 -0.35 10.29
CA ARG A 92 0.69 0.53 10.27
C ARG A 92 1.48 0.40 8.98
N ILE A 93 1.74 -0.82 8.52
CA ILE A 93 2.51 -1.07 7.28
C ILE A 93 1.76 -0.47 6.08
N ARG A 94 0.44 -0.68 5.99
CA ARG A 94 -0.36 -0.08 4.92
C ARG A 94 -0.38 1.44 4.98
N ALA A 95 -0.50 2.02 6.18
CA ALA A 95 -0.45 3.46 6.37
C ALA A 95 0.90 4.05 5.93
N GLN A 96 2.01 3.35 6.20
CA GLN A 96 3.34 3.75 5.71
C GLN A 96 3.41 3.74 4.19
N ALA A 97 2.93 2.68 3.53
CA ALA A 97 2.86 2.63 2.08
C ALA A 97 2.03 3.79 1.49
N TYR A 98 0.90 4.15 2.11
CA TYR A 98 0.13 5.32 1.69
C TYR A 98 0.89 6.64 1.92
N THR A 99 1.62 6.76 3.03
CA THR A 99 2.48 7.93 3.29
C THR A 99 3.47 8.13 2.16
N GLU A 100 4.17 7.06 1.75
CA GLU A 100 5.13 7.09 0.64
C GLU A 100 4.47 7.52 -0.68
N VAL A 101 3.25 7.07 -0.95
CA VAL A 101 2.48 7.51 -2.12
C VAL A 101 2.19 9.01 -2.07
N TYR A 102 1.78 9.55 -0.92
CA TYR A 102 1.52 10.98 -0.76
C TYR A 102 2.81 11.82 -0.85
N SER A 103 3.93 11.29 -0.41
CA SER A 103 5.23 11.96 -0.49
C SER A 103 5.77 12.13 -1.91
N LYS A 104 5.19 11.47 -2.93
CA LYS A 104 5.63 11.59 -4.34
C LYS A 104 5.42 12.98 -4.93
N ASP A 105 4.43 13.73 -4.45
CA ASP A 105 4.14 15.11 -4.88
C ASP A 105 3.66 15.92 -3.68
N ILE A 106 4.62 16.45 -2.93
CA ILE A 106 4.35 17.11 -1.65
C ILE A 106 3.43 18.32 -1.84
N ALA A 107 3.74 19.19 -2.79
CA ALA A 107 3.00 20.43 -2.99
C ALA A 107 1.54 20.15 -3.38
N ALA A 108 1.31 19.30 -4.38
CA ALA A 108 -0.05 18.99 -4.81
C ALA A 108 -0.83 18.24 -3.73
N ASN A 109 -0.19 17.33 -2.99
CA ASN A 109 -0.88 16.56 -1.96
C ASN A 109 -1.16 17.37 -0.70
N CYS A 110 -0.34 18.35 -0.32
CA CYS A 110 -0.68 19.30 0.75
C CYS A 110 -1.86 20.20 0.36
N ALA A 111 -1.92 20.65 -0.90
CA ALA A 111 -3.06 21.41 -1.41
C ALA A 111 -4.35 20.58 -1.39
N ARG A 112 -4.30 19.35 -1.91
CA ARG A 112 -5.44 18.41 -1.86
C ARG A 112 -5.83 18.04 -0.43
N ALA A 113 -4.87 17.92 0.48
CA ALA A 113 -5.15 17.64 1.89
C ALA A 113 -6.01 18.77 2.47
N THR A 114 -5.63 20.02 2.23
CA THR A 114 -6.39 21.20 2.69
C THR A 114 -7.77 21.29 2.05
N GLU A 115 -7.87 21.07 0.73
CA GLU A 115 -9.14 21.10 0.00
C GLU A 115 -10.16 20.07 0.49
N ASN A 116 -9.70 18.85 0.81
CA ASN A 116 -10.60 17.74 1.12
C ASN A 116 -10.82 17.54 2.63
N PHE A 117 -9.86 17.96 3.45
CA PHE A 117 -9.81 17.63 4.88
C PHE A 117 -9.67 18.85 5.80
N GLY A 118 -9.50 20.05 5.27
CA GLY A 118 -9.44 21.29 6.05
C GLY A 118 -10.77 21.62 6.75
N PRO A 119 -10.87 22.78 7.44
CA PRO A 119 -12.08 23.18 8.17
C PRO A 119 -13.35 23.23 7.31
N LYS A 120 -13.20 23.52 6.01
CA LYS A 120 -14.27 23.50 5.00
C LYS A 120 -14.10 22.37 3.98
N GLY A 121 -13.38 21.32 4.36
CA GLY A 121 -13.01 20.22 3.49
C GLY A 121 -14.23 19.45 2.97
N ARG A 122 -14.16 18.95 1.73
CA ARG A 122 -15.30 18.28 1.09
C ARG A 122 -15.50 16.81 1.48
N THR A 123 -14.46 16.14 1.97
CA THR A 123 -14.49 14.69 2.21
C THR A 123 -14.70 14.38 3.68
N ILE A 124 -13.81 14.88 4.54
CA ILE A 124 -13.97 14.78 5.99
C ILE A 124 -13.61 16.16 6.54
N PRO A 125 -14.61 17.03 6.74
CA PRO A 125 -14.37 18.37 7.27
C PRO A 125 -13.63 18.30 8.61
N ASP A 126 -12.72 19.24 8.79
CA ASP A 126 -11.98 19.49 10.02
C ASP A 126 -11.03 18.36 10.46
N LEU A 127 -10.69 17.44 9.55
CA LEU A 127 -9.74 16.37 9.84
C LEU A 127 -8.28 16.88 9.91
N ILE A 128 -7.99 17.95 9.18
CA ILE A 128 -6.77 18.75 9.38
C ILE A 128 -7.15 20.20 9.67
N VAL A 129 -6.37 20.84 10.52
CA VAL A 129 -6.57 22.22 10.95
C VAL A 129 -5.32 23.03 10.63
N LYS A 130 -5.47 24.35 10.58
CA LYS A 130 -4.31 25.24 10.55
C LYS A 130 -3.44 24.97 11.78
N ARG A 131 -2.13 24.99 11.58
CA ARG A 131 -1.17 24.72 12.66
C ARG A 131 -1.39 25.67 13.83
#